data_AF-A0A166Z239-F1
#
_entry.id   AF-A0A166Z239-F1
#
_cell.length_a   1.000
_cell.length_b   1.000
_cell.length_c   1.000
_cell.angle_alpha   90.00
_cell.angle_beta   90.00
_cell.angle_gamma   90.00
#
_symmetry.space_group_name_H-M   'P 1'
#
loop_
_entity.id
_entity.type
_entity.pdbx_description
1 polymer ?
#
loop_
_entity_poly.entity_id
_entity_poly.type
_entity_poly.pdbx_seq_one_letter_code
_entity_poly.pdbx_strand_id
1 'polypeptide(L)'
;MMIKSYPLVLIFDQSIEYVDNVQALQDSLFYLSEKQLKTAIYINSNEEVYDLSGNRKNAPSHSVLTTLVQQKLVSEGQCCTAKIQITQLHQLFSLLKDFS
;
A
#
# COMPACT_ATOMS: atom_id res chain seq x y z
N MET A 1 -0.93 11.20 15.29
CA MET A 1 -0.12 11.11 14.06
C MET A 1 -0.89 11.80 12.94
N MET A 2 -0.29 12.61 12.08
CA MET A 2 -1.03 13.27 11.00
C MET A 2 -0.31 13.02 9.67
N ILE A 3 -0.62 11.89 9.05
CA ILE A 3 -0.34 11.71 7.63
C ILE A 3 -1.22 12.73 6.89
N LYS A 4 -0.57 13.68 6.22
CA LYS A 4 -1.22 14.82 5.55
C LYS A 4 -1.16 14.74 4.02
N SER A 5 -0.52 13.71 3.48
CA SER A 5 -0.39 13.52 2.04
C SER A 5 -1.24 12.33 1.61
N TYR A 6 -2.22 12.60 0.77
CA TYR A 6 -3.06 11.60 0.10
C TYR A 6 -3.05 11.91 -1.41
N PRO A 7 -3.19 10.90 -2.28
CA PRO A 7 -3.29 9.49 -1.94
C PRO A 7 -1.97 8.91 -1.41
N LEU A 8 -2.07 7.79 -0.71
CA LEU A 8 -0.94 6.98 -0.28
C LEU A 8 -1.25 5.50 -0.54
N VAL A 9 -0.19 4.70 -0.57
CA VAL A 9 -0.29 3.25 -0.61
C VAL A 9 0.21 2.70 0.71
N LEU A 10 -0.69 2.08 1.48
CA LEU A 10 -0.40 1.46 2.77
C LEU A 10 0.01 0.00 2.54
N ILE A 11 1.09 -0.42 3.17
CA ILE A 11 1.63 -1.78 3.08
C ILE A 11 1.79 -2.33 4.49
N PHE A 12 1.24 -3.50 4.75
CA PHE A 12 1.35 -4.17 6.05
C PHE A 12 1.32 -5.68 5.89
N ASP A 13 2.27 -6.36 6.54
CA ASP A 13 2.42 -7.83 6.49
C ASP A 13 2.43 -8.37 5.05
N GLN A 14 1.30 -8.92 4.57
CA GLN A 14 1.12 -9.45 3.21
C GLN A 14 -0.01 -8.76 2.43
N SER A 15 -0.35 -7.52 2.79
CA SER A 15 -1.38 -6.73 2.11
C SER A 15 -0.86 -5.37 1.65
N ILE A 16 -1.57 -4.82 0.67
CA ILE A 16 -1.36 -3.50 0.12
C ILE A 16 -2.72 -2.85 -0.14
N GLU A 17 -2.85 -1.58 0.23
CA GLU A 17 -4.11 -0.83 0.11
C GLU A 17 -3.85 0.57 -0.40
N TYR A 18 -4.73 1.04 -1.28
CA TYR A 18 -4.74 2.43 -1.72
C TYR A 18 -5.67 3.24 -0.82
N VAL A 19 -5.16 4.37 -0.37
CA VAL A 19 -5.84 5.22 0.62
C VAL A 19 -5.87 6.64 0.06
N ASP A 20 -7.05 7.10 -0.32
CA ASP A 20 -7.26 8.38 -0.99
C ASP A 20 -7.63 9.52 -0.04
N ASN A 21 -8.01 9.19 1.20
CA ASN A 21 -8.43 10.17 2.20
C ASN A 21 -8.17 9.69 3.64
N VAL A 22 -8.36 10.61 4.59
CA VAL A 22 -8.11 10.36 6.02
C VAL A 22 -9.04 9.31 6.63
N GLN A 23 -10.29 9.23 6.17
CA GLN A 23 -11.26 8.25 6.68
C GLN A 23 -10.86 6.84 6.25
N ALA A 24 -10.53 6.66 4.97
CA ALA A 24 -10.03 5.38 4.45
C ALA A 24 -8.78 4.92 5.21
N LEU A 25 -7.87 5.84 5.55
CA LEU A 25 -6.71 5.52 6.38
C LEU A 25 -7.13 5.01 7.77
N GLN A 26 -8.04 5.72 8.43
CA GLN A 26 -8.51 5.36 9.76
C GLN A 26 -9.18 3.99 9.76
N ASP A 27 -9.99 3.71 8.73
CA ASP A 27 -10.68 2.43 8.57
C ASP A 27 -9.65 1.30 8.37
N SER A 28 -8.70 1.46 7.44
CA SER A 28 -7.62 0.48 7.23
C SER A 28 -6.84 0.21 8.52
N LEU A 29 -6.42 1.25 9.23
CA LEU A 29 -5.62 1.12 10.45
C LEU A 29 -6.41 0.50 11.61
N PHE A 30 -7.72 0.71 11.68
CA PHE A 30 -8.58 0.17 12.73
C PHE A 30 -8.63 -1.37 12.71
N TYR A 31 -8.59 -1.96 11.51
CA TYR A 31 -8.61 -3.42 11.33
C TYR A 31 -7.23 -4.09 11.50
N LEU A 32 -6.16 -3.32 11.67
CA LEU A 32 -4.82 -3.88 11.84
C LEU A 32 -4.56 -4.33 13.27
N SER A 33 -3.99 -5.53 13.41
CA SER A 33 -3.41 -5.96 14.68
C SER A 33 -2.22 -5.09 15.09
N GLU A 34 -1.87 -5.08 16.38
CA GLU A 34 -0.69 -4.35 16.87
C GLU A 34 0.61 -4.74 16.15
N LYS A 35 0.72 -6.02 15.77
CA LYS A 35 1.87 -6.53 15.01
C LYS A 35 1.93 -5.88 13.62
N GLN A 36 0.80 -5.82 12.92
CA GLN A 36 0.70 -5.19 11.61
C GLN A 36 0.94 -3.68 11.69
N LEU A 37 0.42 -3.00 12.72
CA LEU A 37 0.68 -1.58 12.93
C LEU A 37 2.18 -1.28 13.11
N LYS A 38 2.92 -2.16 13.79
CA LYS A 38 4.38 -2.00 14.01
C LYS A 38 5.21 -2.20 12.74
N THR A 39 4.73 -2.99 11.78
CA THR A 39 5.42 -3.27 10.52
C THR A 39 4.87 -2.50 9.34
N ALA A 40 3.75 -1.79 9.54
CA ALA A 40 3.10 -1.01 8.50
C ALA A 40 3.97 0.17 8.05
N ILE A 41 4.05 0.31 6.74
CA ILE A 41 4.68 1.43 6.06
C ILE A 41 3.70 2.01 5.05
N TYR A 42 3.90 3.25 4.65
CA TYR A 42 3.19 3.83 3.53
C TYR A 42 4.14 4.46 2.53
N ILE A 43 3.71 4.47 1.27
CA ILE A 43 4.36 5.18 0.17
C ILE A 43 3.48 6.38 -0.14
N ASN A 44 4.04 7.59 -0.11
CA ASN A 44 3.32 8.80 -0.51
C ASN A 44 3.38 9.01 -2.04
N SER A 45 2.60 9.95 -2.56
CA SER A 45 2.58 10.30 -3.99
C SER A 45 3.92 10.81 -4.56
N ASN A 46 4.87 11.19 -3.70
CA ASN A 46 6.23 11.55 -4.09
C ASN A 46 7.19 10.35 -4.12
N GLU A 47 6.66 9.12 -4.04
CA GLU A 47 7.42 7.86 -3.99
C GLU A 47 8.30 7.71 -2.74
N GLU A 48 8.04 8.49 -1.70
CA GLU A 48 8.76 8.42 -0.43
C GLU A 48 8.08 7.46 0.54
N VAL A 49 8.90 6.68 1.25
CA VAL A 49 8.42 5.61 2.12
C VAL A 49 8.68 5.94 3.58
N TYR A 50 7.64 5.76 4.40
CA TYR A 50 7.68 6.04 5.83
C TYR A 50 6.96 4.95 6.63
N ASP A 51 7.31 4.80 7.90
CA ASP A 51 6.49 4.05 8.84
C ASP A 51 5.32 4.89 9.39
N LEU A 52 4.42 4.24 10.14
CA LEU A 52 3.33 4.90 10.88
C LEU A 52 3.80 5.79 12.04
N SER A 53 5.09 6.05 12.20
CA SER A 53 5.61 7.08 13.11
C SER A 53 6.20 8.29 12.35
N GLY A 54 6.22 8.23 11.01
CA GLY A 54 6.79 9.27 10.15
C GLY A 54 8.30 9.14 9.94
N ASN A 55 8.92 8.02 10.35
CA ASN A 55 10.33 7.79 10.08
C ASN A 55 10.51 7.25 8.66
N ARG A 56 11.49 7.78 7.93
CA ARG A 56 11.79 7.30 6.56
C ARG A 56 12.24 5.84 6.59
N LYS A 57 11.78 5.06 5.61
CA LYS A 57 12.14 3.66 5.40
C LYS A 57 12.59 3.44 3.97
N ASN A 58 13.18 2.27 3.73
CA ASN A 58 13.45 1.81 2.38
C ASN A 58 12.16 1.24 1.78
N ALA A 59 11.97 1.49 0.48
CA ALA A 59 10.89 0.83 -0.26
C ALA A 59 11.11 -0.69 -0.27
N PRO A 60 10.02 -1.49 -0.20
CA PRO A 60 10.10 -2.91 -0.54
C PRO A 60 10.59 -3.09 -1.98
N SER A 61 11.18 -4.23 -2.28
CA SER A 61 11.58 -4.52 -3.65
C SER A 61 10.36 -4.56 -4.57
N HIS A 62 10.57 -4.22 -5.84
CA HIS A 62 9.56 -4.32 -6.89
C HIS A 62 8.92 -5.72 -6.99
N SER A 63 9.69 -6.78 -6.74
CA SER A 63 9.18 -8.15 -6.69
C SER A 63 8.17 -8.35 -5.56
N VAL A 64 8.46 -7.82 -4.35
CA VAL A 64 7.55 -7.90 -3.21
C VAL A 64 6.28 -7.09 -3.50
N LEU A 65 6.43 -5.86 -4.01
CA LEU A 65 5.30 -5.02 -4.38
C LEU A 65 4.41 -5.67 -5.44
N THR A 66 5.02 -6.32 -6.45
CA THR A 66 4.29 -7.10 -7.46
C THR A 66 3.46 -8.20 -6.82
N THR A 67 4.07 -9.01 -5.95
CA THR A 67 3.37 -10.09 -5.25
C THR A 67 2.19 -9.56 -4.44
N LEU A 68 2.39 -8.47 -3.68
CA LEU A 68 1.34 -7.87 -2.85
C LEU A 68 0.16 -7.37 -3.70
N VAL A 69 0.44 -6.66 -4.80
CA VAL A 69 -0.60 -6.17 -5.72
C VAL A 69 -1.36 -7.35 -6.34
N GLN A 70 -0.65 -8.37 -6.80
CA GLN A 70 -1.29 -9.56 -7.37
C GLN A 70 -2.18 -10.28 -6.35
N GLN A 71 -1.72 -10.42 -5.10
CA GLN A 71 -2.49 -11.02 -4.02
C GLN A 71 -3.76 -10.22 -3.70
N LYS A 72 -3.65 -8.89 -3.62
CA LYS A 72 -4.79 -7.97 -3.39
C LYS A 72 -5.83 -8.09 -4.50
N LEU A 73 -5.41 -8.04 -5.76
CA LEU A 73 -6.33 -8.14 -6.89
C LEU A 73 -7.01 -9.52 -6.96
N VAL A 74 -6.28 -10.60 -6.64
CA VAL A 74 -6.86 -11.95 -6.55
C VAL A 74 -7.90 -12.03 -5.43
N SER A 75 -7.64 -11.43 -4.26
CA SER A 75 -8.60 -11.45 -3.15
C SER A 75 -9.86 -10.63 -3.46
N GLU A 76 -9.78 -9.65 -4.36
CA GLU A 76 -10.90 -8.87 -4.90
C GLU A 76 -11.60 -9.55 -6.10
N GLY A 77 -11.18 -10.75 -6.48
CA GLY A 77 -11.81 -11.52 -7.56
C GLY A 77 -11.33 -11.17 -8.97
N GLN A 78 -10.26 -10.38 -9.11
CA GLN A 78 -9.66 -10.09 -10.41
C GLN A 78 -8.97 -11.32 -10.98
N CYS A 79 -9.21 -11.60 -12.26
CA CYS A 79 -8.53 -12.66 -12.99
C CYS A 79 -7.27 -12.14 -13.70
N CYS A 80 -6.35 -13.04 -14.07
CA CYS A 80 -5.16 -12.74 -14.88
C CYS A 80 -4.13 -11.77 -14.26
N THR A 81 -4.13 -11.59 -12.94
CA THR A 81 -3.21 -10.71 -12.21
C THR A 81 -1.73 -11.08 -12.36
N ALA A 82 -1.42 -12.33 -12.68
CA ALA A 82 -0.05 -12.83 -12.85
C ALA A 82 0.78 -12.09 -13.92
N LYS A 83 0.13 -11.36 -14.85
CA LYS A 83 0.81 -10.53 -15.85
C LYS A 83 1.22 -9.14 -15.33
N ILE A 84 0.68 -8.73 -14.18
CA ILE A 84 0.99 -7.43 -13.58
C ILE A 84 2.39 -7.50 -12.98
N GLN A 85 3.24 -6.53 -13.34
CA GLN A 85 4.58 -6.38 -12.79
C GLN A 85 4.79 -4.93 -12.42
N ILE A 86 5.21 -4.70 -11.17
CA ILE A 86 5.61 -3.38 -10.70
C ILE A 86 7.08 -3.21 -11.02
N THR A 87 7.41 -2.19 -11.79
CA THR A 87 8.79 -1.78 -12.12
C THR A 87 9.12 -0.40 -11.57
N GLN A 88 8.11 0.38 -11.19
CA GLN A 88 8.21 1.74 -10.65
C GLN A 88 7.11 1.98 -9.60
N LEU A 89 7.39 2.78 -8.57
CA LEU A 89 6.46 2.95 -7.45
C LEU A 89 5.17 3.68 -7.85
N HIS A 90 5.21 4.64 -8.78
CA HIS A 90 4.00 5.33 -9.25
C HIS A 90 2.95 4.39 -9.88
N GLN A 91 3.37 3.23 -10.40
CA GLN A 91 2.44 2.24 -10.99
C GLN A 91 1.46 1.72 -9.94
N LEU A 92 1.88 1.65 -8.66
CA LEU A 92 1.02 1.25 -7.55
C LEU A 92 -0.20 2.14 -7.43
N PHE A 93 -0.01 3.46 -7.55
CA PHE A 93 -1.08 4.44 -7.41
C PHE A 93 -2.08 4.34 -8.55
N SER A 94 -1.61 4.14 -9.77
CA SER A 94 -2.49 4.02 -10.94
C SER A 94 -3.26 2.69 -10.88
N LEU A 95 -2.54 1.58 -10.68
CA LEU A 95 -3.13 0.25 -10.62
C LEU A 95 -4.13 0.13 -9.48
N LEU A 96 -3.74 0.43 -8.25
CA LEU A 96 -4.63 0.22 -7.11
C LEU A 96 -5.83 1.15 -7.14
N LYS A 97 -5.68 2.40 -7.61
CA LYS A 97 -6.82 3.32 -7.78
C LYS A 97 -7.88 2.76 -8.74
N ASP A 98 -7.48 2.08 -9.81
CA ASP A 98 -8.42 1.51 -10.78
C ASP A 98 -9.23 0.32 -10.21
N PHE A 99 -8.75 -0.27 -9.11
CA PHE A 99 -9.37 -1.43 -8.46
C PHE A 99 -9.88 -1.17 -7.03
N SER A 100 -9.77 0.08 -6.53
CA SER A 100 -10.23 0.48 -5.18
C SER A 100 -11.68 0.94 -5.14
#